data_AF-B2A121-F1
#
_entry.id   AF-B2A121-F1
#
_cell.length_a   1.000
_cell.length_b   1.000
_cell.length_c   1.000
_cell.angle_alpha   90.00
_cell.angle_beta   90.00
_cell.angle_gamma   90.00
#
_symmetry.space_group_name_H-M   'P 1'
#
loop_
_entity.id
_entity.type
_entity.pdbx_description
1 polymer ?
#
loop_
_entity_poly.entity_id
_entity_poly.type
_entity_poly.pdbx_seq_one_letter_code
_entity_poly.pdbx_strand_id
1 'polypeptide(L)'
;MALISGCSSSGHVENEKIIFEDSEFEKTVKVSLGYFEDNAVLPKADDDKEIYLSDLKDIEKLSVHPKYNEIENIAGIEHMENLKVLELNRTEVSNIDPLKSLRKLEQLTLRDNQIEDIKAIENLNKLRFLDLANNSIDNIDPVKNLNNLEVLNLSNNEINDITPIKELEHLEKVYMKSIEELQSDPKNMEVIDSLEDRGVEVICD
;
A
#
# COMPACT_ATOMS: atom_id res chain seq x y z
N MET A 1 10.61 49.18 16.39
CA MET A 1 9.80 49.20 15.15
C MET A 1 10.48 48.24 14.19
N ALA A 2 10.10 46.96 14.16
CA ALA A 2 8.96 46.40 13.41
C ALA A 2 9.11 46.59 11.88
N LEU A 3 8.90 45.64 10.97
CA LEU A 3 8.64 44.19 10.93
C LEU A 3 8.63 43.82 9.40
N ILE A 4 9.09 42.61 9.04
CA ILE A 4 8.63 41.70 7.95
C ILE A 4 8.68 42.13 6.46
N SER A 5 9.28 41.28 5.62
CA SER A 5 8.65 40.57 4.47
C SER A 5 9.71 39.66 3.84
N GLY A 6 9.63 38.33 3.83
CA GLY A 6 8.50 37.51 3.43
C GLY A 6 8.88 36.81 2.11
N CYS A 7 9.79 35.84 2.15
CA CYS A 7 10.10 35.04 0.95
C CYS A 7 9.05 33.93 0.84
N SER A 8 8.04 34.19 0.02
CA SER A 8 7.04 33.24 -0.43
C SER A 8 7.71 32.15 -1.28
N SER A 9 8.01 30.99 -0.71
CA SER A 9 8.51 29.81 -1.43
C SER A 9 7.40 28.85 -1.89
N SER A 10 6.12 29.25 -1.82
CA SER A 10 5.00 28.35 -2.12
C SER A 10 4.57 28.31 -3.59
N GLY A 11 5.08 29.20 -4.45
CA GLY A 11 4.63 29.33 -5.85
C GLY A 11 5.42 28.54 -6.90
N HIS A 12 6.46 27.78 -6.52
CA HIS A 12 7.33 27.08 -7.49
C HIS A 12 7.20 25.56 -7.48
N VAL A 13 6.70 24.96 -6.39
CA VAL A 13 6.63 23.49 -6.27
C VAL A 13 5.38 22.94 -6.99
N GLU A 14 4.32 23.74 -7.14
CA GLU A 14 3.02 23.27 -7.68
C GLU A 14 3.00 23.04 -9.20
N ASN A 15 3.96 23.60 -9.93
CA ASN A 15 4.11 23.45 -11.39
C ASN A 15 5.22 22.47 -11.77
N GLU A 16 5.68 21.62 -10.84
CA GLU A 16 6.65 20.57 -11.14
C GLU A 16 5.96 19.45 -11.91
N LYS A 17 6.45 19.14 -13.12
CA LYS A 17 5.98 18.01 -13.92
C LYS A 17 6.49 16.71 -13.30
N ILE A 18 5.58 15.76 -13.11
CA ILE A 18 5.90 14.41 -12.66
C ILE A 18 6.10 13.49 -13.87
N ILE A 19 7.11 12.64 -13.81
CA ILE A 19 7.41 11.63 -14.81
C ILE A 19 7.30 10.28 -14.11
N PHE A 20 6.38 9.44 -14.59
CA PHE A 20 6.25 8.06 -14.15
C PHE A 20 7.08 7.18 -15.06
N GLU A 21 7.87 6.27 -14.48
CA GLU A 21 8.71 5.35 -15.26
C GLU A 21 7.89 4.22 -15.89
N ASP A 22 6.76 3.88 -15.27
CA ASP A 22 5.82 2.87 -15.71
C ASP A 22 4.62 3.53 -16.41
N SER A 23 4.43 3.20 -17.69
CA SER A 23 3.38 3.80 -18.50
C SER A 23 1.97 3.33 -18.13
N GLU A 24 1.82 2.11 -17.60
CA GLU A 24 0.54 1.59 -17.14
C GLU A 24 0.15 2.21 -15.79
N PHE A 25 1.15 2.47 -14.94
CA PHE A 25 0.96 3.24 -13.71
C PHE A 25 0.58 4.69 -14.03
N GLU A 26 1.26 5.35 -14.97
CA GLU A 26 0.89 6.69 -15.43
C GLU A 26 -0.57 6.74 -15.90
N LYS A 27 -0.99 5.77 -16.74
CA LYS A 27 -2.37 5.68 -17.22
C LYS A 27 -3.36 5.48 -16.07
N THR A 28 -3.02 4.66 -15.08
CA THR A 28 -3.83 4.47 -13.87
C THR A 28 -4.01 5.78 -13.11
N VAL A 29 -2.95 6.58 -12.95
CA VAL A 29 -3.03 7.91 -12.32
C VAL A 29 -3.89 8.86 -13.15
N LYS A 30 -3.71 8.89 -14.47
CA LYS A 30 -4.53 9.69 -15.40
C LYS A 30 -6.02 9.33 -15.31
N VAL A 31 -6.37 8.05 -15.20
CA VAL A 31 -7.76 7.61 -14.95
C VAL A 31 -8.29 8.17 -13.64
N SER A 32 -7.50 8.06 -12.55
CA SER A 32 -7.91 8.57 -11.23
C SER A 32 -8.16 10.09 -11.22
N LEU A 33 -7.38 10.84 -12.02
CA LEU A 33 -7.55 12.28 -12.22
C LEU A 33 -8.75 12.65 -13.13
N GLY A 34 -9.49 11.66 -13.62
CA GLY A 34 -10.63 11.86 -14.52
C GLY A 34 -10.21 12.30 -15.93
N TYR A 35 -8.99 11.98 -16.35
CA TYR A 35 -8.52 12.30 -17.70
C TYR A 35 -9.11 11.32 -18.75
N PHE A 36 -9.85 10.29 -18.32
CA PHE A 36 -10.57 9.35 -19.18
C PHE A 36 -12.04 9.16 -18.75
N GLU A 37 -12.95 8.97 -19.72
CA GLU A 37 -14.29 8.43 -19.47
C GLU A 37 -14.28 6.90 -19.65
N ASP A 38 -14.85 6.15 -18.69
CA ASP A 38 -14.85 4.67 -18.58
C ASP A 38 -15.25 3.89 -19.87
N ASN A 39 -15.94 4.54 -20.82
CA ASN A 39 -16.50 3.89 -22.02
C ASN A 39 -15.73 4.17 -23.33
N ALA A 40 -14.53 4.76 -23.29
CA ALA A 40 -13.78 5.01 -24.52
C ALA A 40 -13.18 3.70 -25.10
N VAL A 41 -13.65 3.33 -26.30
CA VAL A 41 -13.21 2.18 -27.13
C VAL A 41 -11.84 2.43 -27.79
N LEU A 42 -11.25 3.61 -27.63
CA LEU A 42 -9.96 4.01 -28.20
C LEU A 42 -9.30 5.00 -27.23
N PRO A 43 -7.96 5.09 -27.17
CA PRO A 43 -7.31 6.23 -26.53
C PRO A 43 -7.77 7.50 -27.25
N LYS A 44 -8.26 8.50 -26.51
CA LYS A 44 -8.69 9.78 -27.09
C LYS A 44 -7.94 10.93 -26.44
N ALA A 45 -7.27 11.71 -27.29
CA ALA A 45 -6.85 13.11 -27.18
C ALA A 45 -5.99 13.59 -26.00
N ASP A 46 -6.06 12.96 -24.81
CA ASP A 46 -5.38 13.42 -23.58
C ASP A 46 -4.28 12.47 -23.08
N ASP A 47 -3.86 11.48 -23.88
CA ASP A 47 -2.68 10.66 -23.58
C ASP A 47 -1.42 11.52 -23.37
N ASP A 48 -1.35 12.68 -24.03
CA ASP A 48 -0.26 13.64 -23.92
C ASP A 48 -0.41 14.62 -22.74
N LYS A 49 -1.52 14.58 -22.00
CA LYS A 49 -1.74 15.49 -20.87
C LYS A 49 -0.70 15.18 -19.79
N GLU A 50 0.09 16.19 -19.48
CA GLU A 50 1.14 16.08 -18.46
C GLU A 50 0.52 16.10 -17.06
N ILE A 51 1.13 15.36 -16.15
CA ILE A 51 0.77 15.36 -14.73
C ILE A 51 1.73 16.29 -13.99
N TYR A 52 1.18 17.17 -13.19
CA TYR A 52 1.93 18.07 -12.32
C TYR A 52 1.75 17.66 -10.86
N LEU A 53 2.70 18.06 -10.00
CA LEU A 53 2.64 17.76 -8.57
C LEU A 53 1.33 18.24 -7.93
N SER A 54 0.81 19.39 -8.38
CA SER A 54 -0.48 19.92 -7.91
C SER A 54 -1.65 18.97 -8.18
N ASP A 55 -1.64 18.24 -9.30
CA ASP A 55 -2.70 17.27 -9.63
C ASP A 55 -2.74 16.11 -8.63
N LEU A 56 -1.57 15.70 -8.10
CA LEU A 56 -1.46 14.55 -7.20
C LEU A 56 -1.88 14.85 -5.76
N LYS A 57 -1.91 16.13 -5.36
CA LYS A 57 -2.19 16.52 -3.98
C LYS A 57 -3.61 16.17 -3.55
N ASP A 58 -4.58 16.12 -4.45
CA ASP A 58 -5.97 15.85 -4.10
C ASP A 58 -6.36 14.36 -4.19
N ILE A 59 -5.42 13.49 -4.61
CA ILE A 59 -5.66 12.06 -4.69
C ILE A 59 -5.69 11.44 -3.28
N GLU A 60 -6.88 11.05 -2.82
CA GLU A 60 -7.05 10.30 -1.57
C GLU A 60 -7.23 8.79 -1.79
N LYS A 61 -7.64 8.37 -3.00
CA LYS A 61 -7.82 6.97 -3.38
C LYS A 61 -7.21 6.71 -4.74
N LEU A 62 -6.45 5.62 -4.86
CA LEU A 62 -5.94 5.10 -6.11
C LEU A 62 -6.20 3.61 -6.18
N SER A 63 -6.81 3.16 -7.28
CA SER A 63 -7.03 1.75 -7.57
C SER A 63 -6.56 1.46 -8.98
N VAL A 64 -5.98 0.28 -9.19
CA VAL A 64 -5.59 -0.19 -10.53
C VAL A 64 -6.79 -0.19 -11.44
N HIS A 65 -6.60 0.38 -12.63
CA HIS A 65 -7.61 0.32 -13.66
C HIS A 65 -7.58 -1.08 -14.32
N PRO A 66 -8.73 -1.75 -14.54
CA PRO A 66 -8.76 -3.15 -15.04
C PRO A 66 -8.07 -3.39 -16.39
N LYS A 67 -7.84 -2.34 -17.19
CA LYS A 67 -7.12 -2.44 -18.47
C LYS A 67 -5.59 -2.31 -18.33
N TYR A 68 -5.10 -1.86 -17.18
CA TYR A 68 -3.72 -1.42 -16.97
C TYR A 68 -3.13 -2.14 -15.76
N ASN A 69 -2.95 -3.45 -15.87
CA ASN A 69 -2.54 -4.33 -14.76
C ASN A 69 -1.11 -4.86 -14.87
N GLU A 70 -0.39 -4.56 -15.96
CA GLU A 70 1.03 -4.88 -16.14
C GLU A 70 1.92 -3.80 -15.47
N ILE A 71 1.59 -3.41 -14.24
CA ILE A 71 2.32 -2.39 -13.48
C ILE A 71 3.44 -3.07 -12.70
N GLU A 72 4.69 -2.69 -12.98
CA GLU A 72 5.88 -3.20 -12.29
C GLU A 72 6.47 -2.15 -11.33
N ASN A 73 6.34 -0.86 -11.67
CA ASN A 73 7.00 0.23 -10.95
C ASN A 73 6.00 1.35 -10.59
N ILE A 74 5.99 1.72 -9.31
CA ILE A 74 5.08 2.72 -8.75
C ILE A 74 5.78 4.02 -8.33
N ALA A 75 7.02 4.24 -8.77
CA ALA A 75 7.73 5.50 -8.55
C ALA A 75 6.89 6.69 -9.06
N GLY A 76 6.86 7.75 -8.25
CA GLY A 76 5.97 8.90 -8.41
C GLY A 76 4.77 8.87 -7.46
N ILE A 77 4.40 7.70 -6.91
CA ILE A 77 3.31 7.60 -5.92
C ILE A 77 3.63 8.32 -4.61
N GLU A 78 4.91 8.49 -4.26
CA GLU A 78 5.37 9.19 -3.05
C GLU A 78 4.90 10.65 -2.98
N HIS A 79 4.49 11.22 -4.11
CA HIS A 79 3.95 12.58 -4.24
C HIS A 79 2.45 12.68 -3.91
N MET A 80 1.74 11.56 -3.78
CA MET A 80 0.32 11.51 -3.41
C MET A 80 0.17 11.57 -1.87
N GLU A 81 0.64 12.65 -1.25
CA GLU A 81 0.77 12.78 0.21
C GLU A 81 -0.56 12.70 0.99
N ASN A 82 -1.69 12.80 0.29
CA ASN A 82 -3.04 12.69 0.84
C ASN A 82 -3.69 11.32 0.64
N LEU A 83 -2.97 10.35 0.05
CA LEU A 83 -3.48 9.02 -0.23
C LEU A 83 -3.83 8.28 1.06
N LYS A 84 -5.08 7.80 1.13
CA LYS A 84 -5.65 7.01 2.24
C LYS A 84 -5.94 5.57 1.83
N VAL A 85 -6.30 5.35 0.57
CA VAL A 85 -6.64 4.03 0.04
C VAL A 85 -5.81 3.75 -1.21
N LEU A 86 -5.06 2.65 -1.17
CA LEU A 86 -4.29 2.16 -2.32
C LEU A 86 -4.64 0.71 -2.61
N GLU A 87 -5.13 0.45 -3.82
CA GLU A 87 -5.50 -0.88 -4.30
C GLU A 87 -4.71 -1.23 -5.56
N LEU A 88 -3.59 -1.96 -5.40
CA LEU A 88 -2.73 -2.43 -6.49
C LEU A 88 -2.70 -3.96 -6.56
N ASN A 89 -3.88 -4.60 -6.55
CA ASN A 89 -3.97 -6.06 -6.62
C ASN A 89 -3.75 -6.55 -8.06
N ARG A 90 -3.17 -7.75 -8.22
CA ARG A 90 -2.96 -8.41 -9.54
C ARG A 90 -2.18 -7.55 -10.50
N THR A 91 -1.08 -7.00 -9.99
CA THR A 91 -0.06 -6.32 -10.79
C THR A 91 1.24 -7.11 -10.74
N GLU A 92 2.33 -6.51 -11.20
CA GLU A 92 3.67 -7.11 -11.22
C GLU A 92 4.63 -6.34 -10.30
N VAL A 93 4.08 -5.59 -9.33
CA VAL A 93 4.85 -4.79 -8.38
C VAL A 93 5.64 -5.72 -7.47
N SER A 94 6.93 -5.45 -7.37
CA SER A 94 7.85 -6.13 -6.43
C SER A 94 8.48 -5.15 -5.44
N ASN A 95 8.73 -3.90 -5.87
CA ASN A 95 9.31 -2.86 -5.03
C ASN A 95 8.24 -1.85 -4.58
N ILE A 96 8.04 -1.76 -3.26
CA ILE A 96 7.10 -0.83 -2.63
C ILE A 96 7.75 0.30 -1.84
N ASP A 97 9.07 0.51 -1.97
CA ASP A 97 9.79 1.63 -1.34
C ASP A 97 9.16 3.02 -1.54
N PRO A 98 8.55 3.34 -2.70
CA PRO A 98 7.84 4.60 -2.88
C PRO A 98 6.71 4.86 -1.87
N LEU A 99 6.17 3.83 -1.21
CA LEU A 99 5.09 3.96 -0.23
C LEU A 99 5.54 4.55 1.12
N LYS A 100 6.84 4.57 1.43
CA LYS A 100 7.38 4.87 2.78
C LYS A 100 6.96 6.23 3.36
N SER A 101 6.64 7.20 2.51
CA SER A 101 6.23 8.56 2.91
C SER A 101 4.72 8.70 3.10
N LEU A 102 3.91 7.74 2.65
CA LEU A 102 2.44 7.84 2.55
C LEU A 102 1.75 7.55 3.89
N ARG A 103 2.13 8.29 4.93
CA ARG A 103 1.70 8.11 6.34
C ARG A 103 0.21 8.34 6.60
N LYS A 104 -0.55 8.69 5.56
CA LYS A 104 -2.01 8.83 5.61
C LYS A 104 -2.75 7.58 5.12
N LEU A 105 -2.04 6.56 4.62
CA LEU A 105 -2.64 5.29 4.22
C LEU A 105 -3.36 4.62 5.40
N GLU A 106 -4.62 4.31 5.16
CA GLU A 106 -5.54 3.61 6.06
C GLU A 106 -5.89 2.23 5.52
N GLN A 107 -5.90 2.06 4.19
CA GLN A 107 -6.14 0.80 3.51
C GLN A 107 -5.12 0.57 2.40
N LEU A 108 -4.44 -0.58 2.44
CA LEU A 108 -3.47 -1.00 1.43
C LEU A 108 -3.74 -2.43 0.99
N THR A 109 -3.98 -2.64 -0.30
CA THR A 109 -4.14 -3.98 -0.87
C THR A 109 -3.14 -4.17 -2.02
N LEU A 110 -2.24 -5.14 -1.85
CA LEU A 110 -1.16 -5.50 -2.76
C LEU A 110 -1.20 -7.01 -3.06
N ARG A 111 -2.39 -7.61 -3.04
CA ARG A 111 -2.58 -9.04 -3.25
C ARG A 111 -2.20 -9.45 -4.68
N ASP A 112 -1.71 -10.67 -4.85
CA ASP A 112 -1.36 -11.26 -6.15
C ASP A 112 -0.29 -10.40 -6.87
N ASN A 113 0.86 -10.21 -6.22
CA ASN A 113 2.02 -9.44 -6.72
C ASN A 113 3.32 -10.25 -6.55
N GLN A 114 4.49 -9.61 -6.66
CA GLN A 114 5.82 -10.22 -6.54
C GLN A 114 6.64 -9.60 -5.40
N ILE A 115 5.98 -9.25 -4.29
CA ILE A 115 6.61 -8.55 -3.17
C ILE A 115 7.34 -9.54 -2.26
N GLU A 116 8.58 -9.19 -1.89
CA GLU A 116 9.39 -9.93 -0.90
C GLU A 116 9.69 -9.06 0.33
N ASP A 117 10.09 -7.80 0.12
CA ASP A 117 10.42 -6.84 1.19
C ASP A 117 9.27 -5.86 1.44
N ILE A 118 8.77 -5.85 2.67
CA ILE A 118 7.71 -4.93 3.12
C ILE A 118 8.21 -3.83 4.06
N LYS A 119 9.51 -3.57 4.16
CA LYS A 119 10.06 -2.54 5.06
C LYS A 119 9.45 -1.16 4.83
N ALA A 120 9.04 -0.83 3.60
CA ALA A 120 8.39 0.42 3.27
C ALA A 120 7.14 0.72 4.12
N ILE A 121 6.45 -0.30 4.64
CA ILE A 121 5.23 -0.10 5.42
C ILE A 121 5.46 0.15 6.91
N GLU A 122 6.70 0.03 7.41
CA GLU A 122 7.02 0.00 8.86
C GLU A 122 6.55 1.24 9.65
N ASN A 123 6.34 2.37 8.95
CA ASN A 123 5.93 3.65 9.53
C ASN A 123 4.52 4.09 9.10
N LEU A 124 3.75 3.22 8.42
CA LEU A 124 2.40 3.50 7.97
C LEU A 124 1.37 3.26 9.09
N ASN A 125 1.59 3.91 10.22
CA ASN A 125 0.88 3.65 11.48
C ASN A 125 -0.63 3.92 11.45
N LYS A 126 -1.16 4.48 10.35
CA LYS A 126 -2.61 4.67 10.16
C LYS A 126 -3.31 3.50 9.46
N LEU A 127 -2.55 2.51 8.98
CA LEU A 127 -3.12 1.33 8.35
C LEU A 127 -4.07 0.62 9.32
N ARG A 128 -5.29 0.39 8.83
CA ARG A 128 -6.34 -0.42 9.47
C ARG A 128 -6.59 -1.70 8.70
N PHE A 129 -6.39 -1.68 7.39
CA PHE A 129 -6.52 -2.83 6.51
C PHE A 129 -5.27 -3.01 5.66
N LEU A 130 -4.67 -4.21 5.74
CA LEU A 130 -3.51 -4.59 4.95
C LEU A 130 -3.72 -5.97 4.33
N ASP A 131 -3.77 -6.04 3.01
CA ASP A 131 -3.81 -7.30 2.26
C ASP A 131 -2.55 -7.47 1.42
N LEU A 132 -1.74 -8.47 1.78
CA LEU A 132 -0.48 -8.86 1.16
C LEU A 132 -0.54 -10.31 0.65
N ALA A 133 -1.74 -10.89 0.50
CA ALA A 133 -1.87 -12.28 0.11
C ALA A 133 -1.26 -12.59 -1.26
N ASN A 134 -0.78 -13.83 -1.46
CA ASN A 134 -0.18 -14.28 -2.71
C ASN A 134 0.98 -13.38 -3.16
N ASN A 135 2.01 -13.33 -2.31
CA ASN A 135 3.30 -12.70 -2.56
C ASN A 135 4.41 -13.69 -2.13
N SER A 136 5.66 -13.24 -2.03
CA SER A 136 6.81 -14.05 -1.62
C SER A 136 7.46 -13.50 -0.34
N ILE A 137 6.64 -12.99 0.59
CA ILE A 137 7.12 -12.38 1.84
C ILE A 137 7.51 -13.49 2.83
N ASP A 138 8.67 -13.37 3.46
CA ASP A 138 9.12 -14.29 4.52
C ASP A 138 9.22 -13.60 5.89
N ASN A 139 9.49 -12.29 5.90
CA ASN A 139 9.71 -11.48 7.07
C ASN A 139 8.63 -10.41 7.25
N ILE A 140 7.90 -10.52 8.35
CA ILE A 140 6.84 -9.57 8.71
C ILE A 140 7.20 -8.64 9.89
N ASP A 141 8.47 -8.55 10.30
CA ASP A 141 8.92 -7.58 11.31
C ASP A 141 8.40 -6.14 11.08
N PRO A 142 8.30 -5.64 9.83
CA PRO A 142 7.76 -4.30 9.58
C PRO A 142 6.33 -4.08 10.09
N VAL A 143 5.51 -5.12 10.29
CA VAL A 143 4.13 -4.93 10.76
C VAL A 143 4.02 -4.71 12.26
N LYS A 144 5.07 -5.00 13.05
CA LYS A 144 5.00 -5.10 14.52
C LYS A 144 4.55 -3.85 15.28
N ASN A 145 4.64 -2.67 14.64
CA ASN A 145 4.26 -1.39 15.22
C ASN A 145 3.01 -0.78 14.58
N LEU A 146 2.34 -1.50 13.67
CA LEU A 146 1.12 -1.04 13.01
C LEU A 146 -0.08 -1.23 13.94
N ASN A 147 -0.06 -0.55 15.08
CA ASN A 147 -0.97 -0.82 16.19
C ASN A 147 -2.44 -0.53 15.87
N ASN A 148 -2.74 0.24 14.83
CA ASN A 148 -4.10 0.50 14.35
C ASN A 148 -4.63 -0.56 13.38
N LEU A 149 -3.84 -1.59 13.07
CA LEU A 149 -4.22 -2.62 12.11
C LEU A 149 -5.33 -3.50 12.68
N GLU A 150 -6.45 -3.58 11.96
CA GLU A 150 -7.64 -4.35 12.32
C GLU A 150 -7.73 -5.64 11.51
N VAL A 151 -7.36 -5.57 10.23
CA VAL A 151 -7.36 -6.72 9.32
C VAL A 151 -6.02 -6.86 8.63
N LEU A 152 -5.44 -8.05 8.76
CA LEU A 152 -4.17 -8.43 8.14
C LEU A 152 -4.34 -9.71 7.33
N ASN A 153 -4.09 -9.66 6.03
CA ASN A 153 -4.07 -10.84 5.18
C ASN A 153 -2.65 -11.12 4.69
N LEU A 154 -2.10 -12.25 5.13
CA LEU A 154 -0.76 -12.75 4.82
C LEU A 154 -0.80 -14.13 4.15
N SER A 155 -1.99 -14.62 3.77
CA SER A 155 -2.17 -15.91 3.12
C SER A 155 -1.24 -16.11 1.91
N ASN A 156 -0.80 -17.34 1.69
CA ASN A 156 0.03 -17.71 0.54
C ASN A 156 1.29 -16.82 0.40
N ASN A 157 2.07 -16.76 1.47
CA ASN A 157 3.40 -16.19 1.54
C ASN A 157 4.36 -17.23 2.15
N GLU A 158 5.65 -16.90 2.29
CA GLU A 158 6.70 -17.80 2.80
C GLU A 158 7.01 -17.59 4.30
N ILE A 159 6.06 -17.00 5.04
CA ILE A 159 6.22 -16.56 6.43
C ILE A 159 6.30 -17.77 7.37
N ASN A 160 7.34 -17.84 8.20
CA ASN A 160 7.51 -18.90 9.19
C ASN A 160 7.53 -18.39 10.64
N ASP A 161 7.72 -17.10 10.86
CA ASP A 161 7.71 -16.46 12.17
C ASP A 161 6.56 -15.44 12.21
N ILE A 162 5.55 -15.73 13.04
CA ILE A 162 4.41 -14.83 13.25
C ILE A 162 4.50 -14.06 14.57
N THR A 163 5.62 -14.12 15.30
CA THR A 163 5.80 -13.32 16.53
C THR A 163 5.62 -11.81 16.34
N PRO A 164 5.88 -11.18 15.17
CA PRO A 164 5.64 -9.76 14.99
C PRO A 164 4.18 -9.31 15.16
N ILE A 165 3.19 -10.19 14.99
CA ILE A 165 1.77 -9.81 15.09
C ILE A 165 1.19 -9.97 16.50
N LYS A 166 1.95 -10.54 17.45
CA LYS A 166 1.50 -10.88 18.80
C LYS A 166 0.90 -9.69 19.56
N GLU A 167 1.57 -8.54 19.48
CA GLU A 167 1.26 -7.34 20.27
C GLU A 167 0.39 -6.33 19.52
N LEU A 168 -0.17 -6.68 18.35
CA LEU A 168 -1.05 -5.79 17.58
C LEU A 168 -2.42 -5.66 18.24
N GLU A 169 -2.55 -4.75 19.22
CA GLU A 169 -3.71 -4.65 20.13
C GLU A 169 -5.08 -4.50 19.45
N HIS A 170 -5.15 -3.85 18.28
CA HIS A 170 -6.39 -3.61 17.54
C HIS A 170 -6.70 -4.66 16.46
N LEU A 171 -5.86 -5.69 16.31
CA LEU A 171 -6.09 -6.72 15.31
C LEU A 171 -7.38 -7.48 15.64
N GLU A 172 -8.29 -7.56 14.67
CA GLU A 172 -9.57 -8.24 14.77
C GLU A 172 -9.58 -9.51 13.92
N LYS A 173 -8.83 -9.52 12.81
CA LYS A 173 -8.80 -10.64 11.87
C LYS A 173 -7.42 -10.80 11.25
N VAL A 174 -6.95 -12.05 11.21
CA VAL A 174 -5.73 -12.41 10.50
C VAL A 174 -5.97 -13.61 9.59
N TYR A 175 -5.52 -13.49 8.35
CA TYR A 175 -5.45 -14.60 7.39
C TYR A 175 -3.98 -15.01 7.22
N MET A 176 -3.70 -16.29 7.35
CA MET A 176 -2.34 -16.82 7.24
C MET A 176 -2.36 -18.25 6.67
N LYS A 177 -1.17 -18.80 6.44
CA LYS A 177 -1.03 -20.18 5.98
C LYS A 177 -1.50 -21.19 7.04
N SER A 178 -1.56 -22.45 6.64
CA SER A 178 -2.07 -23.54 7.49
C SER A 178 -1.36 -23.62 8.85
N ILE A 179 -2.13 -23.95 9.90
CA ILE A 179 -1.57 -24.21 11.24
C ILE A 179 -0.56 -25.35 11.19
N GLU A 180 -0.76 -26.33 10.30
CA GLU A 180 0.13 -27.49 10.17
C GLU A 180 1.58 -27.11 9.83
N GLU A 181 1.76 -26.02 9.07
CA GLU A 181 3.08 -25.49 8.74
C GLU A 181 3.67 -24.64 9.86
N LEU A 182 2.83 -23.82 10.50
CA LEU A 182 3.25 -22.87 11.54
C LEU A 182 3.59 -23.55 12.87
N GLN A 183 2.92 -24.65 13.22
CA GLN A 183 3.10 -25.37 14.49
C GLN A 183 4.50 -25.99 14.67
N SER A 184 5.33 -25.97 13.63
CA SER A 184 6.72 -26.46 13.70
C SER A 184 7.61 -25.59 14.59
N ASP A 185 7.28 -24.30 14.75
CA ASP A 185 7.86 -23.42 15.78
C ASP A 185 6.85 -23.22 16.94
N PRO A 186 7.16 -23.68 18.17
CA PRO A 186 6.27 -23.50 19.32
C PRO A 186 5.88 -22.05 19.61
N LYS A 187 6.71 -21.06 19.25
CA LYS A 187 6.39 -19.65 19.45
C LYS A 187 5.17 -19.22 18.64
N ASN A 188 4.98 -19.79 17.45
CA ASN A 188 3.83 -19.48 16.62
C ASN A 188 2.53 -19.92 17.30
N MET A 189 2.54 -21.05 18.01
CA MET A 189 1.38 -21.50 18.77
C MET A 189 1.07 -20.54 19.94
N GLU A 190 2.08 -20.05 20.65
CA GLU A 190 1.87 -19.02 21.68
C GLU A 190 1.28 -17.72 21.12
N VAL A 191 1.62 -17.36 19.88
CA VAL A 191 1.03 -16.21 19.18
C VAL A 191 -0.42 -16.49 18.83
N ILE A 192 -0.72 -17.65 18.26
CA ILE A 192 -2.09 -18.03 17.87
C ILE A 192 -3.00 -18.05 19.10
N ASP A 193 -2.59 -18.73 20.18
CA ASP A 193 -3.34 -18.79 21.44
C ASP A 193 -3.59 -17.37 21.98
N SER A 194 -2.56 -16.51 21.97
CA SER A 194 -2.67 -15.11 22.42
C SER A 194 -3.63 -14.28 21.56
N LEU A 195 -3.71 -14.54 20.25
CA LEU A 195 -4.62 -13.86 19.34
C LEU A 195 -6.07 -14.32 19.58
N GLU A 196 -6.28 -15.63 19.68
CA GLU A 196 -7.60 -16.21 19.93
C GLU A 196 -8.16 -15.80 21.31
N ASP A 197 -7.33 -15.77 22.35
CA ASP A 197 -7.69 -15.31 23.70
C ASP A 197 -8.17 -13.84 23.70
N ARG A 198 -7.65 -13.03 22.78
CA ARG A 198 -8.08 -11.63 22.56
C ARG A 198 -9.31 -11.51 21.67
N GLY A 199 -9.82 -12.61 21.12
CA GLY A 199 -10.97 -12.64 20.22
C GLY A 199 -10.64 -12.32 18.77
N VAL A 200 -9.37 -12.39 18.37
CA VAL A 200 -8.96 -12.22 16.97
C VAL A 200 -9.41 -13.45 16.17
N GLU A 201 -10.06 -13.23 15.03
CA GLU A 201 -10.42 -14.30 14.10
C GLU A 201 -9.16 -14.73 13.33
N VAL A 202 -8.63 -15.90 13.68
CA VAL A 202 -7.52 -16.55 13.00
C VAL A 202 -8.05 -17.44 11.89
N ILE A 203 -7.72 -17.12 10.65
CA ILE A 203 -8.22 -17.81 9.46
C ILE A 203 -7.03 -18.41 8.72
N CYS A 204 -7.09 -19.71 8.47
CA CYS A 204 -6.07 -20.43 7.74
C CYS A 204 -6.64 -20.96 6.43
N ASP A 205 -5.88 -20.78 5.34
CA ASP A 205 -6.14 -21.42 4.05
C ASP A 205 -5.69 -22.89 4.02
#